data_AF-A0A517R6Z7-F1
#
_entry.id   AF-A0A517R6Z7-F1
#
_cell.length_a   1.000
_cell.length_b   1.000
_cell.length_c   1.000
_cell.angle_alpha   90.00
_cell.angle_beta   90.00
_cell.angle_gamma   90.00
#
_symmetry.space_group_name_H-M   'P 1'
#
loop_
_entity.id
_entity.type
_entity.pdbx_description
1 polymer ?
#
loop_
_entity_poly.entity_id
_entity_poly.type
_entity_poly.pdbx_seq_one_letter_code
_entity_poly.pdbx_strand_id
1 'polypeptide(L)'
;MLPAPLKFAAIVGGAILYILLQAAPADAGLFGRSRSNCGANGRPCGPGGPINFLIPQQVAGANFRYACARHDRCYRIPGINRQYCDRVFYRDLMRASDRSYFPPIARTYARMYYFSVKVGGATPFRQAQGLVGF
;
A
#
# COMPACT_ATOMS: atom_id res chain seq x y z
N MET A 1 -38.85 -8.29 -9.03
CA MET A 1 -37.94 -8.73 -7.94
C MET A 1 -36.73 -9.41 -8.58
N LEU A 2 -35.54 -8.79 -8.56
CA LEU A 2 -34.33 -9.36 -9.17
C LEU A 2 -33.74 -10.50 -8.32
N PRO A 3 -33.21 -11.58 -8.93
CA PRO A 3 -32.65 -12.71 -8.21
C PRO A 3 -31.38 -12.29 -7.44
N ALA A 4 -31.18 -12.85 -6.25
CA ALA A 4 -30.10 -12.52 -5.31
C ALA A 4 -28.67 -12.39 -5.91
N PRO A 5 -28.22 -13.23 -6.86
CA PRO A 5 -26.88 -13.09 -7.44
C PRO A 5 -26.72 -11.83 -8.31
N LEU A 6 -27.79 -11.33 -8.94
CA LEU A 6 -27.74 -10.09 -9.72
C LEU A 6 -27.60 -8.85 -8.84
N LYS A 7 -28.15 -8.87 -7.62
CA LYS A 7 -28.02 -7.78 -6.65
C LYS A 7 -26.59 -7.67 -6.13
N PHE A 8 -25.93 -8.79 -5.86
CA PHE A 8 -24.52 -8.83 -5.44
C PHE A 8 -23.59 -8.31 -6.55
N ALA A 9 -23.80 -8.72 -7.80
CA ALA A 9 -23.02 -8.25 -8.94
C ALA A 9 -23.18 -6.73 -9.16
N ALA A 10 -24.38 -6.18 -8.97
CA ALA A 10 -24.63 -4.74 -9.08
C ALA A 10 -23.96 -3.93 -7.94
N ILE A 11 -23.95 -4.46 -6.71
CA ILE A 11 -23.30 -3.79 -5.56
C ILE A 11 -21.78 -3.84 -5.69
N VAL A 12 -21.20 -4.99 -6.05
CA VAL A 12 -19.75 -5.13 -6.23
C VAL A 12 -19.25 -4.39 -7.47
N GLY A 13 -19.98 -4.48 -8.58
CA GLY A 13 -19.69 -3.71 -9.80
C GLY A 13 -19.84 -2.21 -9.58
N GLY A 14 -20.86 -1.79 -8.83
CA GLY A 14 -21.08 -0.38 -8.46
C GLY A 14 -19.99 0.15 -7.52
N ALA A 15 -19.55 -0.63 -6.54
CA ALA A 15 -18.45 -0.24 -5.65
C ALA A 15 -17.11 -0.13 -6.39
N ILE A 16 -16.82 -1.06 -7.31
CA ILE A 16 -15.61 -1.01 -8.15
C ILE A 16 -15.66 0.20 -9.08
N LEU A 17 -16.80 0.46 -9.74
CA LEU A 17 -16.95 1.63 -10.61
C LEU A 17 -16.89 2.94 -9.81
N TYR A 18 -17.44 2.99 -8.60
CA TYR A 18 -17.36 4.16 -7.72
C TYR A 18 -15.93 4.42 -7.21
N ILE A 19 -15.16 3.37 -6.92
CA ILE A 19 -13.74 3.48 -6.57
C ILE A 19 -12.91 3.94 -7.78
N LEU A 20 -13.22 3.45 -8.98
CA LEU A 20 -12.54 3.86 -10.21
C LEU A 20 -12.93 5.29 -10.64
N LEU A 21 -14.16 5.74 -10.38
CA LEU A 21 -14.64 7.08 -10.71
C LEU A 21 -14.16 8.15 -9.72
N GLN A 22 -13.82 7.78 -8.47
CA GLN A 22 -13.20 8.68 -7.48
C GLN A 22 -11.67 8.81 -7.62
N ALA A 23 -11.05 8.16 -8.60
CA ALA A 23 -9.65 8.39 -8.93
C ALA A 23 -9.47 9.70 -9.74
N ALA A 24 -10.01 10.82 -9.24
CA ALA A 24 -9.59 12.17 -9.64
C ALA A 24 -8.29 12.52 -8.88
N PRO A 25 -7.37 13.29 -9.48
CA PRO A 25 -6.05 13.52 -8.90
C PRO A 25 -6.20 14.35 -7.62
N ALA A 26 -5.54 13.90 -6.56
CA ALA A 26 -5.52 14.62 -5.29
C ALA A 26 -4.59 15.83 -5.41
N ASP A 27 -5.11 16.91 -6.00
CA ASP A 27 -4.46 18.21 -6.07
C ASP A 27 -4.88 19.00 -4.82
N ALA A 28 -4.18 18.80 -3.71
CA ALA A 28 -4.30 19.67 -2.53
C ALA A 28 -2.93 19.85 -1.88
N GLY A 29 -2.10 20.66 -2.53
CA GLY A 29 -0.94 21.27 -1.90
C GLY A 29 -1.36 22.56 -1.20
N LEU A 30 -1.40 22.56 0.14
CA LEU A 30 -1.42 23.76 0.96
C LEU A 30 -0.63 23.46 2.26
N PHE A 31 0.61 23.93 2.27
CA PHE A 31 1.56 23.99 3.38
C PHE A 31 2.33 22.70 3.77
N GLY A 32 3.59 22.68 3.34
CA GLY A 32 4.66 22.06 4.12
C GLY A 32 5.49 21.06 3.35
N ARG A 33 6.71 21.47 3.02
CA ARG A 33 7.83 20.59 2.69
C ARG A 33 8.14 19.70 3.91
N SER A 34 7.30 18.72 4.18
CA SER A 34 7.54 17.74 5.23
C SER A 34 8.52 16.70 4.70
N ARG A 35 9.81 16.99 4.91
CA ARG A 35 10.82 15.95 5.01
C ARG A 35 10.29 14.97 6.06
N SER A 36 10.09 13.71 5.66
CA SER A 36 9.68 12.58 6.52
C SER A 36 8.28 12.70 7.11
N ASN A 37 7.35 11.86 6.66
CA ASN A 37 6.67 10.92 7.55
C ASN A 37 5.81 9.92 6.76
N CYS A 38 6.46 8.99 6.05
CA CYS A 38 5.86 7.68 5.84
C CYS A 38 5.57 7.10 7.23
N GLY A 39 4.32 7.13 7.68
CA GLY A 39 3.92 6.68 9.01
C GLY A 39 3.90 7.71 10.14
N ALA A 40 3.61 9.00 9.86
CA ALA A 40 3.45 10.06 10.88
C ALA A 40 2.59 9.68 12.08
N ASN A 41 1.62 8.78 11.86
CA ASN A 41 0.64 8.32 12.85
C ASN A 41 0.99 6.94 13.46
N GLY A 42 2.25 6.50 13.40
CA GLY A 42 2.65 5.14 13.83
C GLY A 42 2.16 4.01 12.91
N ARG A 43 1.77 4.36 11.67
CA ARG A 43 1.19 3.46 10.66
C ARG A 43 1.97 3.55 9.34
N PRO A 44 3.14 2.90 9.24
CA PRO A 44 4.04 3.03 8.10
C PRO A 44 3.56 2.32 6.83
N CYS A 45 2.58 1.42 6.90
CA CYS A 45 2.04 0.81 5.68
C CYS A 45 1.03 1.75 5.01
N GLY A 46 1.30 2.08 3.74
CA GLY A 46 0.46 2.92 2.89
C GLY A 46 1.12 4.24 2.49
N PRO A 47 0.50 4.99 1.55
CA PRO A 47 1.08 6.21 1.00
C PRO A 47 1.09 7.41 1.99
N GLY A 48 0.48 7.28 3.16
CA GLY A 48 0.30 8.37 4.13
C GLY A 48 -1.16 8.82 4.23
N GLY A 49 -1.46 9.71 5.17
CA GLY A 49 -2.81 10.27 5.35
C GLY A 49 -3.85 9.27 5.89
N PRO A 50 -5.15 9.58 5.78
CA PRO A 50 -6.24 8.78 6.34
C PRO A 50 -6.33 7.34 5.79
N ILE A 51 -5.89 7.11 4.56
CA ILE A 51 -5.95 5.77 3.96
C ILE A 51 -5.08 4.73 4.69
N ASN A 52 -4.04 5.17 5.42
CA ASN A 52 -3.22 4.27 6.25
C ASN A 52 -4.03 3.60 7.39
N PHE A 53 -5.19 4.13 7.76
CA PHE A 53 -6.10 3.46 8.71
C PHE A 53 -6.77 2.23 8.12
N LEU A 54 -7.04 2.23 6.81
CA LEU A 54 -7.64 1.11 6.10
C LEU A 54 -6.63 0.00 5.76
N ILE A 55 -5.33 0.32 5.80
CA ILE A 55 -4.26 -0.61 5.45
C ILE A 55 -3.80 -1.36 6.72
N PRO A 56 -3.97 -2.71 6.78
CA PRO A 56 -3.62 -3.51 7.96
C PRO A 56 -2.13 -3.49 8.31
N GLN A 57 -1.76 -2.86 9.41
CA GLN A 57 -0.35 -2.78 9.83
C GLN A 57 0.20 -4.12 10.39
N GLN A 58 -0.70 -5.00 10.81
CA GLN A 58 -0.44 -6.35 11.31
C GLN A 58 -1.51 -7.28 10.76
N VAL A 59 -1.15 -8.52 10.42
CA VAL A 59 -2.08 -9.53 9.90
C VAL A 59 -1.81 -10.88 10.55
N ALA A 60 -2.82 -11.47 11.19
CA ALA A 60 -2.71 -12.80 11.83
C ALA A 60 -1.50 -12.96 12.77
N GLY A 61 -1.11 -11.87 13.46
CA GLY A 61 0.09 -11.80 14.30
C GLY A 61 1.36 -11.31 13.59
N ALA A 62 1.43 -11.37 12.26
CA ALA A 62 2.56 -10.89 11.48
C ALA A 62 2.64 -9.35 11.51
N ASN A 63 3.72 -8.79 12.05
CA ASN A 63 3.94 -7.34 12.06
C ASN A 63 4.58 -6.88 10.73
N PHE A 64 3.81 -6.21 9.88
CA PHE A 64 4.28 -5.74 8.56
C PHE A 64 4.90 -4.35 8.60
N ARG A 65 4.79 -3.63 9.72
CA ARG A 65 5.28 -2.24 9.85
C ARG A 65 6.74 -2.07 9.48
N TYR A 66 7.58 -3.02 9.89
CA TYR A 66 9.01 -2.97 9.58
C TYR A 66 9.28 -3.11 8.07
N ALA A 67 8.60 -4.04 7.41
CA ALA A 67 8.71 -4.24 5.96
C ALA A 67 8.26 -2.99 5.20
N CYS A 68 7.13 -2.40 5.58
CA CYS A 68 6.62 -1.16 4.99
C CYS A 68 7.60 0.00 5.16
N ALA A 69 8.06 0.27 6.39
CA ALA A 69 9.01 1.35 6.66
C ALA A 69 10.34 1.16 5.92
N ARG A 70 10.79 -0.09 5.74
CA ARG A 70 12.00 -0.39 4.96
C ARG A 70 11.78 -0.21 3.46
N HIS A 71 10.61 -0.55 2.93
CA HIS A 71 10.24 -0.33 1.53
C HIS A 71 10.25 1.16 1.19
N ASP A 72 9.62 1.99 2.02
CA ASP A 72 9.62 3.44 1.85
C ASP A 72 11.03 4.04 1.90
N ARG A 73 11.89 3.53 2.79
CA ARG A 73 13.31 3.94 2.83
C ARG A 73 14.05 3.52 1.56
N CYS A 74 13.78 2.31 1.06
CA CYS A 74 14.38 1.82 -0.19
C CYS A 74 14.02 2.75 -1.35
N TYR A 75 12.76 3.16 -1.47
CA TYR A 75 12.29 4.11 -2.48
C TYR A 75 12.97 5.48 -2.46
N ARG A 76 13.61 5.88 -1.34
CA ARG A 76 14.32 7.17 -1.24
C ARG A 76 15.78 7.09 -1.69
N ILE A 77 16.31 5.90 -1.96
CA ILE A 77 17.69 5.73 -2.44
C ILE A 77 17.76 6.28 -3.87
N PRO A 78 18.56 7.31 -4.16
CA PRO A 78 18.62 7.89 -5.50
C PRO A 78 18.99 6.87 -6.57
N GLY A 79 18.22 6.80 -7.65
CA GLY A 79 18.49 5.92 -8.80
C GLY A 79 18.22 4.43 -8.55
N ILE A 80 17.68 4.05 -7.39
CA ILE A 80 17.37 2.65 -7.08
C ILE A 80 16.33 2.09 -8.05
N ASN A 81 16.45 0.80 -8.38
CA ASN A 81 15.42 0.14 -9.16
C ASN A 81 14.17 -0.13 -8.32
N ARG A 82 13.00 0.39 -8.74
CA ARG A 82 11.72 0.17 -8.04
C ARG A 82 11.41 -1.30 -7.81
N GLN A 83 11.57 -2.14 -8.84
CA GLN A 83 11.27 -3.58 -8.75
C GLN A 83 12.20 -4.29 -7.76
N TYR A 84 13.44 -3.82 -7.60
CA TYR A 84 14.33 -4.33 -6.57
C TYR A 84 13.77 -4.07 -5.16
N CYS A 85 13.33 -2.83 -4.89
CA CYS A 85 12.70 -2.49 -3.62
C CYS A 85 11.43 -3.32 -3.37
N ASP A 86 10.58 -3.49 -4.39
CA ASP A 86 9.33 -4.27 -4.28
C ASP A 86 9.61 -5.75 -3.96
N ARG A 87 10.65 -6.36 -4.56
CA ARG A 87 11.06 -7.75 -4.27
C ARG A 87 11.60 -7.89 -2.85
N VAL A 88 12.43 -6.94 -2.40
CA VAL A 88 12.95 -6.92 -1.02
C VAL A 88 11.81 -6.80 -0.02
N PHE A 89 10.83 -5.93 -0.31
CA PHE A 89 9.63 -5.77 0.49
C PHE A 89 8.82 -7.06 0.61
N TYR A 90 8.54 -7.73 -0.51
CA TYR A 90 7.83 -9.00 -0.49
C TYR A 90 8.54 -10.06 0.36
N ARG A 91 9.86 -10.18 0.22
CA ARG A 91 10.66 -11.09 1.04
C ARG A 91 10.53 -10.79 2.54
N ASP A 92 10.53 -9.52 2.91
CA ASP A 92 10.40 -9.12 4.32
C ASP A 92 8.99 -9.41 4.87
N LEU A 93 7.95 -9.20 4.07
CA LEU A 93 6.58 -9.58 4.43
C LEU A 93 6.42 -11.09 4.62
N MET A 94 7.04 -11.89 3.74
CA MET A 94 7.03 -13.36 3.87
C MET A 94 7.73 -13.80 5.15
N ARG A 95 8.91 -13.23 5.47
CA ARG A 95 9.63 -13.50 6.72
C ARG A 95 8.81 -13.11 7.96
N ALA A 96 8.09 -11.99 7.90
CA ALA A 96 7.18 -11.59 8.98
C ALA A 96 6.00 -12.57 9.11
N SER A 97 5.51 -13.10 7.99
CA SER A 97 4.42 -14.08 7.95
C SER A 97 4.81 -15.43 8.54
N ASP A 98 6.06 -15.86 8.35
CA ASP A 98 6.58 -17.13 8.89
C ASP A 98 6.64 -17.14 10.42
N ARG A 99 6.67 -15.97 11.07
CA ARG A 99 6.67 -15.80 12.53
C ARG A 99 5.30 -15.44 13.09
N SER A 100 4.24 -15.56 12.29
CA SER A 100 2.88 -15.18 12.68
C SER A 100 2.13 -16.33 13.36
N TYR A 101 1.00 -16.02 14.00
CA TYR A 101 0.14 -17.03 14.60
C TYR A 101 -0.53 -17.92 13.53
N PHE A 102 -0.79 -17.36 12.34
CA PHE A 102 -1.40 -18.10 11.24
C PHE A 102 -0.71 -17.78 9.89
N PRO A 103 0.42 -18.45 9.58
CA PRO A 103 1.25 -18.16 8.41
C PRO A 103 0.52 -18.17 7.06
N PRO A 104 -0.43 -19.09 6.76
CA PRO A 104 -1.12 -19.10 5.46
C PRO A 104 -1.89 -17.80 5.17
N ILE A 105 -2.60 -17.25 6.17
CA ILE A 105 -3.35 -15.98 6.01
C ILE A 105 -2.37 -14.83 5.87
N ALA A 106 -1.34 -14.76 6.72
CA ALA A 106 -0.34 -13.70 6.64
C ALA A 106 0.36 -13.67 5.26
N ARG A 107 0.73 -14.84 4.72
CA ARG A 107 1.32 -14.95 3.38
C ARG A 107 0.38 -14.51 2.27
N THR A 108 -0.92 -14.78 2.38
CA THR A 108 -1.91 -14.28 1.41
C THR A 108 -1.95 -12.75 1.39
N TYR A 109 -1.98 -12.12 2.57
CA TYR A 109 -1.88 -10.66 2.66
C TYR A 109 -0.53 -10.14 2.16
N ALA A 110 0.59 -10.81 2.46
CA ALA A 110 1.90 -10.44 1.95
C ALA A 110 1.93 -10.36 0.40
N ARG A 111 1.27 -11.31 -0.27
CA ARG A 111 1.10 -11.28 -1.74
C ARG A 111 0.24 -10.11 -2.20
N MET A 112 -0.86 -9.81 -1.51
CA MET A 112 -1.72 -8.66 -1.83
C MET A 112 -0.96 -7.32 -1.69
N TYR A 113 -0.17 -7.17 -0.63
CA TYR A 113 0.69 -6.00 -0.42
C TYR A 113 1.75 -5.86 -1.52
N TYR A 114 2.38 -6.97 -1.91
CA TYR A 114 3.33 -6.94 -3.01
C TYR A 114 2.67 -6.59 -4.35
N PHE A 115 1.49 -7.15 -4.62
CA PHE A 115 0.72 -6.83 -5.82
C PHE A 115 0.34 -5.35 -5.87
N SER A 116 -0.11 -4.77 -4.75
CA SER A 116 -0.50 -3.35 -4.70
C SER A 116 0.65 -2.41 -5.02
N VAL A 117 1.88 -2.67 -4.52
CA VAL A 117 3.05 -1.85 -4.87
C VAL A 117 3.53 -2.09 -6.31
N LYS A 118 3.35 -3.30 -6.88
CA LYS A 118 3.69 -3.52 -8.29
C LYS A 118 2.81 -2.69 -9.22
N VAL A 119 1.51 -2.65 -8.95
CA VAL A 119 0.50 -1.96 -9.79
C VAL A 119 0.44 -0.46 -9.49
N GLY A 120 0.40 -0.07 -8.22
CA GLY A 120 0.21 1.33 -7.79
C GLY A 120 1.47 2.06 -7.32
N GLY A 121 2.62 1.38 -7.23
CA GLY A 121 3.83 1.94 -6.62
C GLY A 121 4.64 2.91 -7.47
N ALA A 122 4.26 3.15 -8.74
CA ALA A 122 5.04 4.00 -9.66
C ALA A 122 5.06 5.48 -9.25
N THR A 123 3.90 6.05 -8.92
CA THR A 123 3.79 7.44 -8.47
C THR A 123 4.52 7.70 -7.14
N PRO A 124 4.30 6.94 -6.05
CA PRO A 124 5.03 7.16 -4.80
C PRO A 124 6.54 6.92 -4.96
N PHE A 125 6.95 6.01 -5.84
CA PHE A 125 8.36 5.85 -6.20
C PHE A 125 8.93 7.11 -6.85
N ARG A 126 8.29 7.65 -7.91
CA ARG A 126 8.74 8.88 -8.57
C ARG A 126 8.78 10.07 -7.62
N GLN A 127 7.81 10.18 -6.72
CA GLN A 127 7.76 11.23 -5.71
C GLN A 127 8.94 11.09 -4.73
N ALA A 128 9.23 9.87 -4.25
CA ALA A 128 10.39 9.61 -3.39
C ALA A 128 11.74 9.87 -4.08
N GLN A 129 11.79 9.73 -5.41
CA GLN A 129 12.94 10.07 -6.24
C GLN A 129 13.02 11.56 -6.62
N GLY A 130 12.04 12.38 -6.24
CA GLY A 130 11.97 13.80 -6.64
C GLY A 130 11.73 14.01 -8.14
N LEU A 131 11.26 12.99 -8.86
CA LEU A 131 10.99 13.02 -10.30
C LEU A 131 9.62 13.59 -10.64
N VAL A 132 8.72 13.58 -9.68
CA VAL A 132 7.46 14.31 -9.75
C VAL A 132 7.42 15.24 -8.54
N GLY A 133 7.47 16.54 -8.80
CA GLY A 133 7.15 17.60 -7.85
C GLY A 133 5.67 17.92 -7.94
N PHE A 134 5.09 18.37 -6.83
CA PHE A 134 3.85 19.12 -6.87
C PHE A 134 4.09 20.45 -7.59
#